data_AF-A0A928ISM5-F1
#
_entry.id   AF-A0A928ISM5-F1
#
_cell.length_a   1.000
_cell.length_b   1.000
_cell.length_c   1.000
_cell.angle_alpha   90.00
_cell.angle_beta   90.00
_cell.angle_gamma   90.00
#
_symmetry.space_group_name_H-M   'P 1'
#
loop_
_entity.id
_entity.type
_entity.pdbx_description
1 polymer ?
#
loop_
_entity_poly.entity_id
_entity_poly.type
_entity_poly.pdbx_seq_one_letter_code
_entity_poly.pdbx_strand_id
1 'polypeptide(L)'
;KAESNKKKETKINSALLSEKLGCPVVDTVSIDGKGMDKVVAAAAAKIGSVQTAPYNQGDVDLNDKAAVIAADKKRFEFVNKIVAEVETRKVKTNQRNTQDKIDEILTNKWLGIPIFAVVMWAVFWISQVGLGPWIAEGYENESGSVSIPGLVTFIEMFGEWVSGLMENANPFLQTIVIDGIIGGVGSVIGFLPLVMVMYFLLALLEDCGYMARVSVVLDPIFKRVGLSGKSVIPLVIGTGCAIPGIMACRTIRDERERRATAMLTPFIPCGAKIPVIALLAGLFFPESAWVSPLMYFLGLVLVFLGALLIKWISGYKYRKSFFIIELPEYKVPSFWNAFKSMCARGWSYIVKAGTIILVCNALVTIMLNYSWSFNQVEPTESILHDIANPIAFILIPLGFGAWQLAAAAVTGFIAKEEVVGTLGAVFTALAVNEDFELLQTGNGEAVLGITAAAGLAYLIFNLFTPPCFAAIGAMNSEIKSKKWLFAGIGLQFSIAYVLSFLVYQVGTVITTSKVGDSFVAGLAAVICIIIVVTFLAIRSNAKAKQQYAANAKKPVAAVK
;
A
#
# COMPACT_ATOMS: atom_id res chain seq x y z
N LYS A 1 -20.21 -10.45 25.48
CA LYS A 1 -20.76 -10.96 24.20
C LYS A 1 -21.49 -12.28 24.47
N ALA A 2 -22.80 -12.22 24.70
CA ALA A 2 -23.57 -13.38 25.17
C ALA A 2 -23.62 -14.56 24.16
N GLU A 3 -23.52 -14.28 22.87
CA GLU A 3 -23.64 -15.27 21.81
C GLU A 3 -22.42 -16.21 21.70
N SER A 4 -21.19 -15.65 21.80
CA SER A 4 -19.95 -16.44 21.87
C SER A 4 -19.92 -17.32 23.13
N ASN A 5 -20.43 -16.80 24.24
CA ASN A 5 -20.52 -17.53 25.51
C ASN A 5 -21.52 -18.69 25.43
N LYS A 6 -22.70 -18.48 24.81
CA LYS A 6 -23.67 -19.56 24.56
C LYS A 6 -23.12 -20.64 23.65
N LYS A 7 -22.41 -20.27 22.58
CA LYS A 7 -21.82 -21.21 21.61
C LYS A 7 -20.71 -22.07 22.21
N LYS A 8 -20.00 -21.56 23.22
CA LYS A 8 -18.92 -22.24 23.97
C LYS A 8 -19.36 -22.83 25.30
N GLU A 9 -20.66 -22.80 25.60
CA GLU A 9 -21.22 -23.19 26.90
C GLU A 9 -20.51 -22.52 28.11
N THR A 10 -20.01 -21.30 27.91
CA THR A 10 -19.35 -20.51 28.95
C THR A 10 -20.41 -19.70 29.69
N LYS A 11 -20.55 -19.94 31.00
CA LYS A 11 -21.50 -19.20 31.84
C LYS A 11 -20.74 -18.11 32.60
N ILE A 12 -21.09 -16.86 32.34
CA ILE A 12 -20.60 -15.70 33.09
C ILE A 12 -21.71 -15.27 34.04
N ASN A 13 -21.41 -15.19 35.34
CA ASN A 13 -22.35 -14.66 36.32
C ASN A 13 -22.32 -13.12 36.29
N SER A 14 -23.21 -12.51 35.50
CA SER A 14 -23.27 -11.05 35.32
C SER A 14 -23.58 -10.28 36.62
N ALA A 15 -24.33 -10.89 37.55
CA ALA A 15 -24.62 -10.28 38.85
C ALA A 15 -23.36 -10.20 39.74
N LEU A 16 -22.60 -11.30 39.84
CA LEU A 16 -21.37 -11.35 40.63
C LEU A 16 -20.26 -10.48 40.00
N LEU A 17 -20.22 -10.39 38.67
CA LEU A 17 -19.31 -9.47 37.98
C LEU A 17 -19.65 -8.00 38.27
N SER A 18 -20.93 -7.68 38.33
CA SER A 18 -21.42 -6.33 38.63
C SER A 18 -21.06 -5.89 40.04
N GLU A 19 -21.17 -6.81 41.01
CA GLU A 19 -20.77 -6.60 42.40
C GLU A 19 -19.25 -6.34 42.53
N LYS A 20 -18.43 -7.19 41.89
CA LYS A 20 -16.96 -7.09 41.98
C LYS A 20 -16.37 -5.89 41.25
N LEU A 21 -16.99 -5.45 40.16
CA LEU A 21 -16.54 -4.29 39.39
C LEU A 21 -17.11 -2.95 39.88
N GLY A 22 -18.16 -2.99 40.71
CA GLY A 22 -18.87 -1.80 41.17
C GLY A 22 -19.61 -1.06 40.05
N CYS A 23 -19.95 -1.74 38.95
CA CYS A 23 -20.72 -1.17 37.84
C CYS A 23 -21.78 -2.13 37.31
N PRO A 24 -22.88 -1.60 36.73
CA PRO A 24 -23.87 -2.43 36.06
C PRO A 24 -23.24 -3.16 34.85
N VAL A 25 -23.36 -4.49 34.84
CA VAL A 25 -22.91 -5.34 33.74
C VAL A 25 -24.14 -5.78 32.95
N VAL A 26 -24.17 -5.45 31.66
CA VAL A 26 -25.29 -5.79 30.77
C VAL A 26 -24.80 -6.70 29.65
N ASP A 27 -25.51 -7.82 29.47
CA ASP A 27 -25.24 -8.74 28.38
C ASP A 27 -25.75 -8.20 27.04
N THR A 28 -24.85 -8.08 26.08
CA THR A 28 -25.15 -7.63 24.71
C THR A 28 -24.76 -8.65 23.65
N VAL A 29 -25.49 -8.60 22.52
CA VAL A 29 -25.23 -9.36 21.30
C VAL A 29 -24.97 -8.37 20.17
N SER A 30 -23.77 -8.42 19.58
CA SER A 30 -23.33 -7.44 18.57
C SER A 30 -23.99 -7.60 17.20
N ILE A 31 -24.58 -8.77 16.90
CA ILE A 31 -25.18 -9.08 15.59
C ILE A 31 -26.66 -8.67 15.57
N ASP A 32 -27.43 -9.06 16.58
CA ASP A 32 -28.87 -8.79 16.69
C ASP A 32 -29.22 -7.43 17.32
N GLY A 33 -28.24 -6.67 17.82
CA GLY A 33 -28.47 -5.44 18.59
C GLY A 33 -29.13 -5.64 19.97
N LYS A 34 -29.46 -6.89 20.34
CA LYS A 34 -30.08 -7.23 21.63
C LYS A 34 -29.21 -6.78 22.80
N GLY A 35 -29.83 -6.05 23.73
CA GLY A 35 -29.19 -5.53 24.94
C GLY A 35 -28.63 -4.12 24.81
N MET A 36 -28.60 -3.53 23.61
CA MET A 36 -28.12 -2.15 23.43
C MET A 36 -29.00 -1.12 24.14
N ASP A 37 -30.32 -1.27 24.06
CA ASP A 37 -31.28 -0.36 24.73
C ASP A 37 -31.10 -0.38 26.26
N LYS A 38 -30.79 -1.56 26.82
CA LYS A 38 -30.51 -1.73 28.25
C LYS A 38 -29.20 -1.06 28.66
N VAL A 39 -28.18 -1.10 27.80
CA VAL A 39 -26.92 -0.38 28.03
C VAL A 39 -27.14 1.12 27.99
N VAL A 40 -27.88 1.62 27.00
CA VAL A 40 -28.20 3.06 26.88
C VAL A 40 -29.00 3.55 28.08
N ALA A 41 -30.01 2.79 28.52
CA ALA A 41 -30.78 3.11 29.72
C ALA A 41 -29.93 3.10 31.00
N ALA A 42 -29.06 2.10 31.18
CA ALA A 42 -28.17 2.00 32.34
C ALA A 42 -27.10 3.12 32.35
N ALA A 43 -26.60 3.51 31.17
CA ALA A 43 -25.67 4.62 31.03
C ALA A 43 -26.35 5.96 31.32
N ALA A 44 -27.54 6.19 30.79
CA ALA A 44 -28.34 7.39 31.03
C ALA A 44 -28.67 7.56 32.52
N ALA A 45 -29.00 6.47 33.22
CA ALA A 45 -29.28 6.48 34.66
C ALA A 45 -28.06 6.81 35.55
N LYS A 46 -26.84 6.80 34.99
CA LYS A 46 -25.57 7.02 35.73
C LYS A 46 -24.84 8.29 35.30
N ILE A 47 -25.44 9.12 34.47
CA ILE A 47 -24.90 10.45 34.12
C ILE A 47 -24.72 11.28 35.41
N GLY A 48 -23.50 11.74 35.66
CA GLY A 48 -23.15 12.54 36.85
C GLY A 48 -22.67 11.74 38.07
N SER A 49 -22.67 10.40 38.01
CA SER A 49 -22.11 9.57 39.09
C SER A 49 -20.62 9.28 38.87
N VAL A 50 -19.83 9.36 39.94
CA VAL A 50 -18.39 9.04 39.92
C VAL A 50 -18.22 7.59 40.34
N GLN A 51 -17.69 6.76 39.43
CA GLN A 51 -17.32 5.38 39.74
C GLN A 51 -15.84 5.31 40.11
N THR A 52 -15.53 4.79 41.29
CA THR A 52 -14.16 4.44 41.67
C THR A 52 -13.81 3.07 41.09
N ALA A 53 -12.69 3.00 40.36
CA ALA A 53 -12.22 1.73 39.81
C ALA A 53 -11.76 0.80 40.94
N PRO A 54 -12.11 -0.49 40.91
CA PRO A 54 -11.74 -1.46 41.95
C PRO A 54 -10.23 -1.77 41.95
N TYR A 55 -9.50 -1.36 40.91
CA TYR A 55 -8.04 -1.39 40.86
C TYR A 55 -7.53 -0.04 40.36
N ASN A 56 -6.72 0.62 41.18
CA ASN A 56 -6.00 1.83 40.78
C ASN A 56 -4.55 1.45 40.47
N GLN A 57 -4.15 1.63 39.21
CA GLN A 57 -2.76 1.46 38.81
C GLN A 57 -2.05 2.72 39.33
N GLY A 58 -1.27 2.59 40.41
CA GLY A 58 -0.60 3.73 41.08
C GLY A 58 0.37 4.48 40.17
N ASP A 59 1.21 5.36 40.75
CA ASP A 59 2.18 6.14 39.96
C ASP A 59 3.33 5.24 39.49
N VAL A 60 3.25 4.77 38.24
CA VAL A 60 4.24 3.89 37.62
C VAL A 60 5.18 4.73 36.77
N ASP A 61 6.48 4.60 36.99
CA ASP A 61 7.47 5.20 36.10
C ASP A 61 7.40 4.53 34.72
N LEU A 62 6.84 5.26 33.75
CA LEU A 62 6.69 4.82 32.37
C LEU A 62 8.03 4.71 31.62
N ASN A 63 9.13 5.15 32.23
CA ASN A 63 10.48 5.11 31.64
C ASN A 63 11.24 3.82 31.96
N ASP A 64 10.85 3.08 33.00
CA ASP A 64 11.47 1.81 33.36
C ASP A 64 10.66 0.61 32.87
N LYS A 65 11.30 -0.21 32.02
CA LYS A 65 10.73 -1.45 31.49
C LYS A 65 10.36 -2.42 32.61
N ALA A 66 11.15 -2.52 33.66
CA ALA A 66 10.89 -3.45 34.75
C ALA A 66 9.67 -3.00 35.57
N ALA A 67 9.58 -1.72 35.91
CA ALA A 67 8.45 -1.13 36.62
C ALA A 67 7.11 -1.31 35.89
N VAL A 68 7.07 -1.04 34.57
CA VAL A 68 5.84 -1.21 33.76
C VAL A 68 5.41 -2.67 33.70
N ILE A 69 6.34 -3.61 33.45
CA ILE A 69 6.02 -5.04 33.39
C ILE A 69 5.50 -5.55 34.75
N ALA A 70 6.10 -5.09 35.85
CA ALA A 70 5.67 -5.49 37.19
C ALA A 70 4.28 -4.95 37.53
N ALA A 71 3.97 -3.71 37.15
CA ALA A 71 2.66 -3.11 37.36
C ALA A 71 1.56 -3.79 36.53
N ASP A 72 1.85 -4.13 35.27
CA ASP A 72 0.91 -4.85 34.42
C ASP A 72 0.69 -6.28 34.93
N LYS A 73 1.73 -6.97 35.40
CA LYS A 73 1.58 -8.31 36.00
C LYS A 73 0.60 -8.29 37.18
N LYS A 74 0.73 -7.31 38.08
CA LYS A 74 -0.20 -7.14 39.21
C LYS A 74 -1.64 -6.86 38.75
N ARG A 75 -1.80 -6.04 37.71
CA ARG A 75 -3.11 -5.77 37.10
C ARG A 75 -3.73 -7.03 36.49
N PHE A 76 -2.96 -7.82 35.75
CA PHE A 76 -3.43 -9.08 35.17
C PHE A 76 -3.76 -10.12 36.25
N GLU A 77 -2.97 -10.20 37.33
CA GLU A 77 -3.26 -11.06 38.48
C GLU A 77 -4.59 -10.68 39.15
N PHE A 78 -4.86 -9.38 39.32
CA PHE A 78 -6.14 -8.89 39.83
C PHE A 78 -7.31 -9.27 38.92
N VAL A 79 -7.19 -9.03 37.60
CA VAL A 79 -8.23 -9.40 36.63
C VAL A 79 -8.46 -10.92 36.61
N ASN A 80 -7.39 -11.72 36.62
CA ASN A 80 -7.50 -13.18 36.62
C ASN A 80 -8.22 -13.73 37.86
N LYS A 81 -8.05 -13.10 39.04
CA LYS A 81 -8.81 -13.47 40.25
C LYS A 81 -10.31 -13.26 40.06
N ILE A 82 -10.72 -12.08 39.58
CA ILE A 82 -12.13 -11.77 39.32
C ILE A 82 -12.72 -12.72 38.28
N VAL A 83 -11.98 -12.96 37.18
CA VAL A 83 -12.44 -13.86 36.11
C VAL A 83 -12.63 -15.29 36.63
N ALA A 84 -11.71 -15.80 37.45
CA ALA A 84 -11.82 -17.14 38.02
C ALA A 84 -13.04 -17.32 38.95
N GLU A 85 -13.48 -16.26 39.64
CA GLU A 85 -14.64 -16.29 40.53
C GLU A 85 -15.98 -16.16 39.78
N VAL A 86 -15.99 -15.46 38.65
CA VAL A 86 -17.22 -15.09 37.91
C VAL A 86 -17.53 -16.06 36.78
N GLU A 87 -16.51 -16.71 36.23
CA GLU A 87 -16.61 -17.48 34.99
C GLU A 87 -16.55 -18.99 35.24
N THR A 88 -17.57 -19.70 34.76
CA THR A 88 -17.56 -21.16 34.67
C THR A 88 -17.42 -21.58 33.20
N ARG A 89 -16.25 -22.10 32.85
CA ARG A 89 -15.94 -22.60 31.49
C ARG A 89 -16.11 -24.12 31.43
N LYS A 90 -16.90 -24.63 30.48
CA LYS A 90 -16.95 -26.07 30.16
C LYS A 90 -15.70 -26.55 29.41
N VAL A 91 -15.15 -25.74 28.52
CA VAL A 91 -13.87 -26.00 27.84
C VAL A 91 -12.75 -25.26 28.58
N LYS A 92 -11.86 -26.00 29.23
CA LYS A 92 -10.67 -25.41 29.86
C LYS A 92 -9.68 -25.00 28.76
N THR A 93 -9.05 -23.83 28.87
CA THR A 93 -7.99 -23.34 27.97
C THR A 93 -6.80 -24.31 27.81
N ASN A 94 -6.72 -25.34 28.65
CA ASN A 94 -5.71 -26.39 28.63
C ASN A 94 -6.02 -27.56 27.66
N GLN A 95 -7.19 -27.59 27.02
CA GLN A 95 -7.55 -28.64 26.05
C GLN A 95 -7.30 -28.16 24.62
N ARG A 96 -6.31 -28.78 23.95
CA ARG A 96 -5.95 -28.51 22.56
C ARG A 96 -7.11 -28.84 21.61
N ASN A 97 -7.65 -27.84 20.93
CA ASN A 97 -8.65 -27.98 19.89
C ASN A 97 -7.98 -28.21 18.51
N THR A 98 -8.75 -28.64 17.50
CA THR A 98 -8.28 -28.76 16.11
C THR A 98 -7.76 -27.42 15.57
N GLN A 99 -8.34 -26.32 16.03
CA GLN A 99 -7.87 -24.95 15.74
C GLN A 99 -6.46 -24.70 16.29
N ASP A 100 -6.15 -25.19 17.50
CA ASP A 100 -4.83 -25.01 18.12
C ASP A 100 -3.74 -25.78 17.36
N LYS A 101 -4.07 -26.92 16.75
CA LYS A 101 -3.12 -27.68 15.90
C LYS A 101 -2.80 -26.92 14.60
N ILE A 102 -3.80 -26.31 13.98
CA ILE A 102 -3.61 -25.48 12.79
C ILE A 102 -2.78 -24.24 13.15
N ASP A 103 -3.08 -23.62 14.29
CA ASP A 103 -2.31 -22.49 14.80
C ASP A 103 -0.86 -22.88 15.10
N GLU A 104 -0.58 -24.07 15.63
CA GLU A 104 0.79 -24.54 15.88
C GLU A 104 1.63 -24.59 14.60
N ILE A 105 1.03 -24.94 13.46
CA ILE A 105 1.69 -24.96 12.15
C ILE A 105 1.80 -23.55 11.57
N LEU A 106 0.68 -22.82 11.51
CA LEU A 106 0.62 -21.51 10.85
C LEU A 106 1.30 -20.39 11.63
N THR A 107 1.35 -20.49 12.96
CA THR A 107 2.02 -19.51 13.83
C THR A 107 3.47 -19.88 14.14
N ASN A 108 3.97 -20.99 13.58
CA ASN A 108 5.36 -21.38 13.74
C ASN A 108 6.29 -20.30 13.16
N LYS A 109 7.30 -19.90 13.94
CA LYS A 109 8.30 -18.90 13.54
C LYS A 109 9.02 -19.20 12.21
N TRP A 110 9.18 -20.47 11.82
CA TRP A 110 9.87 -20.89 10.60
C TRP A 110 8.91 -21.31 9.49
N LEU A 111 7.83 -22.04 9.80
CA LEU A 111 6.87 -22.50 8.79
C LEU A 111 5.80 -21.45 8.44
N GLY A 112 5.48 -20.53 9.35
CA GLY A 112 4.44 -19.52 9.12
C GLY A 112 4.77 -18.55 7.98
N ILE A 113 6.05 -18.16 7.82
CA ILE A 113 6.48 -17.22 6.76
C ILE A 113 6.41 -17.87 5.36
N PRO A 114 6.96 -19.09 5.13
CA PRO A 114 6.79 -19.80 3.86
C PRO A 114 5.33 -20.09 3.52
N ILE A 115 4.53 -20.54 4.48
CA ILE A 115 3.10 -20.81 4.24
C ILE A 115 2.40 -19.52 3.82
N PHE A 116 2.70 -18.42 4.49
CA PHE A 116 2.20 -17.10 4.11
C PHE A 116 2.61 -16.69 2.69
N ALA A 117 3.88 -16.89 2.33
CA ALA A 117 4.37 -16.60 0.98
C ALA A 117 3.63 -17.44 -0.09
N VAL A 118 3.39 -18.73 0.16
CA VAL A 118 2.65 -19.62 -0.76
C VAL A 118 1.18 -19.20 -0.89
N VAL A 119 0.51 -18.91 0.22
CA VAL A 119 -0.88 -18.44 0.20
C VAL A 119 -0.99 -17.12 -0.56
N MET A 120 -0.11 -16.18 -0.30
CA MET A 120 -0.10 -14.91 -1.03
C MET A 120 0.24 -15.09 -2.50
N TRP A 121 1.21 -15.94 -2.83
CA TRP A 121 1.53 -16.28 -4.22
C TRP A 121 0.30 -16.84 -4.95
N ALA A 122 -0.46 -17.75 -4.33
CA ALA A 122 -1.69 -18.26 -4.91
C ALA A 122 -2.74 -17.15 -5.14
N VAL A 123 -2.90 -16.22 -4.19
CA VAL A 123 -3.79 -15.06 -4.34
C VAL A 123 -3.37 -14.17 -5.52
N PHE A 124 -2.08 -13.86 -5.66
CA PHE A 124 -1.57 -13.07 -6.80
C PHE A 124 -1.71 -13.81 -8.12
N TRP A 125 -1.37 -15.09 -8.15
CA TRP A 125 -1.45 -15.88 -9.36
C TRP A 125 -2.91 -15.98 -9.85
N ILE A 126 -3.86 -16.30 -8.97
CA ILE A 126 -5.28 -16.37 -9.33
C ILE A 126 -5.81 -15.01 -9.81
N SER A 127 -5.39 -13.89 -9.19
CA SER A 127 -5.95 -12.58 -9.50
C SER A 127 -5.25 -11.82 -10.63
N GLN A 128 -3.95 -12.00 -10.84
CA GLN A 128 -3.13 -11.23 -11.79
C GLN A 128 -2.71 -12.03 -13.03
N VAL A 129 -2.74 -13.36 -12.97
CA VAL A 129 -2.34 -14.24 -14.09
C VAL A 129 -3.51 -15.12 -14.55
N GLY A 130 -4.33 -15.60 -13.61
CA GLY A 130 -5.48 -16.46 -13.90
C GLY A 130 -6.74 -15.67 -14.21
N LEU A 131 -7.64 -15.59 -13.23
CA LEU A 131 -9.03 -15.11 -13.40
C LEU A 131 -9.13 -13.61 -13.72
N GLY A 132 -8.21 -12.77 -13.25
CA GLY A 132 -8.30 -11.33 -13.49
C GLY A 132 -8.15 -10.94 -14.96
N PRO A 133 -7.00 -11.26 -15.60
CA PRO A 133 -6.80 -11.02 -17.03
C PRO A 133 -7.84 -11.73 -17.89
N TRP A 134 -8.21 -12.97 -17.54
CA TRP A 134 -9.25 -13.71 -18.26
C TRP A 134 -10.60 -12.98 -18.32
N ILE A 135 -10.97 -12.23 -17.27
CA ILE A 135 -12.20 -11.41 -17.27
C ILE A 135 -11.97 -10.07 -18.00
N ALA A 136 -10.78 -9.47 -17.86
CA ALA A 136 -10.47 -8.16 -18.43
C ALA A 136 -10.25 -8.21 -19.94
N GLU A 137 -9.30 -9.01 -20.40
CA GLU A 137 -8.85 -9.11 -21.79
C GLU A 137 -9.55 -10.25 -22.53
N GLY A 138 -10.05 -11.25 -21.79
CA GLY A 138 -10.71 -12.41 -22.37
C GLY A 138 -9.76 -13.59 -22.49
N TYR A 139 -10.03 -14.47 -23.45
CA TYR A 139 -9.19 -15.64 -23.72
C TYR A 139 -8.94 -15.75 -25.21
N GLU A 140 -7.66 -15.79 -25.58
CA GLU A 140 -7.23 -16.07 -26.95
C GLU A 140 -6.27 -17.25 -26.95
N ASN A 141 -6.52 -18.23 -27.82
CA ASN A 141 -5.59 -19.33 -28.05
C ASN A 141 -4.37 -18.85 -28.86
N GLU A 142 -3.21 -19.50 -28.67
CA GLU A 142 -1.97 -19.22 -29.43
C GLU A 142 -2.13 -19.28 -30.97
N SER A 143 -3.18 -19.95 -31.47
CA SER A 143 -3.49 -20.05 -32.90
C SER A 143 -4.48 -18.98 -33.41
N GLY A 144 -4.94 -18.06 -32.56
CA GLY A 144 -5.94 -17.02 -32.89
C GLY A 144 -7.34 -17.54 -33.28
N SER A 145 -7.57 -18.86 -33.24
CA SER A 145 -8.77 -19.51 -33.77
C SER A 145 -9.99 -19.46 -32.86
N VAL A 146 -9.77 -19.24 -31.56
CA VAL A 146 -10.84 -19.03 -30.57
C VAL A 146 -10.45 -17.82 -29.74
N SER A 147 -11.21 -16.75 -29.88
CA SER A 147 -11.14 -15.55 -29.05
C SER A 147 -12.47 -15.38 -28.33
N ILE A 148 -12.43 -15.38 -27.00
CA ILE A 148 -13.55 -14.99 -26.15
C ILE A 148 -13.27 -13.54 -25.75
N PRO A 149 -14.03 -12.55 -26.28
CA PRO A 149 -13.77 -11.15 -26.01
C PRO A 149 -13.98 -10.84 -24.53
N GLY A 150 -12.98 -10.20 -23.91
CA GLY A 150 -13.07 -9.66 -22.57
C GLY A 150 -13.73 -8.29 -22.53
N LEU A 151 -13.83 -7.73 -21.32
CA LEU A 151 -14.38 -6.39 -21.10
C LEU A 151 -13.64 -5.29 -21.88
N VAL A 152 -12.32 -5.38 -22.03
CA VAL A 152 -11.52 -4.40 -22.76
C VAL A 152 -11.82 -4.45 -24.26
N THR A 153 -11.91 -5.65 -24.84
CA THR A 153 -12.23 -5.85 -26.26
C THR A 153 -13.58 -5.24 -26.62
N PHE A 154 -14.59 -5.34 -25.74
CA PHE A 154 -15.88 -4.67 -25.96
C PHE A 154 -15.77 -3.14 -25.99
N ILE A 155 -14.84 -2.56 -25.22
CA ILE A 155 -14.62 -1.10 -25.21
C ILE A 155 -13.87 -0.67 -26.46
N GLU A 156 -12.90 -1.45 -26.92
CA GLU A 156 -12.18 -1.20 -28.18
C GLU A 156 -13.14 -1.25 -29.36
N MET A 157 -14.00 -2.27 -29.44
CA MET A 157 -15.07 -2.35 -30.45
C MET A 157 -16.02 -1.15 -30.39
N PHE A 158 -16.34 -0.68 -29.18
CA PHE A 158 -17.15 0.53 -29.01
C PHE A 158 -16.39 1.79 -29.47
N GLY A 159 -15.08 1.87 -29.21
CA GLY A 159 -14.20 2.94 -29.67
C GLY A 159 -14.13 3.03 -31.19
N GLU A 160 -13.95 1.89 -31.87
CA GLU A 160 -13.98 1.82 -33.33
C GLU A 160 -15.33 2.23 -33.90
N TRP A 161 -16.42 1.78 -33.28
CA TRP A 161 -17.77 2.18 -33.69
C TRP A 161 -18.00 3.69 -33.55
N VAL A 162 -17.55 4.29 -32.44
CA VAL A 162 -17.61 5.75 -32.24
C VAL A 162 -16.70 6.48 -33.24
N SER A 163 -15.52 5.94 -33.54
CA SER A 163 -14.61 6.49 -34.54
C SER A 163 -15.26 6.57 -35.91
N GLY A 164 -15.92 5.50 -36.36
CA GLY A 164 -16.66 5.48 -37.64
C GLY A 164 -17.80 6.50 -37.70
N LEU A 165 -18.46 6.78 -36.57
CA LEU A 165 -19.49 7.84 -36.49
C LEU A 165 -18.90 9.25 -36.51
N MET A 166 -17.64 9.40 -36.14
CA MET A 166 -16.97 10.68 -35.97
C MET A 166 -15.99 11.02 -37.10
N GLU A 167 -15.92 10.26 -38.19
CA GLU A 167 -14.96 10.47 -39.31
C GLU A 167 -14.95 11.91 -39.86
N ASN A 168 -16.07 12.64 -39.78
CA ASN A 168 -16.19 14.04 -40.24
C ASN A 168 -16.10 15.10 -39.11
N ALA A 169 -15.79 14.69 -37.88
CA ALA A 169 -15.66 15.61 -36.74
C ALA A 169 -14.29 16.31 -36.73
N ASN A 170 -14.18 17.38 -35.94
CA ASN A 170 -12.89 18.05 -35.72
C ASN A 170 -11.87 17.07 -35.11
N PRO A 171 -10.62 17.02 -35.59
CA PRO A 171 -9.57 16.16 -35.04
C PRO A 171 -9.42 16.25 -33.51
N PHE A 172 -9.59 17.46 -32.94
CA PHE A 172 -9.59 17.68 -31.49
C PHE A 172 -10.68 16.90 -30.75
N LEU A 173 -11.88 16.82 -31.32
CA LEU A 173 -12.97 16.06 -30.73
C LEU A 173 -12.73 14.56 -30.86
N GLN A 174 -12.16 14.08 -31.98
CA GLN A 174 -11.81 12.67 -32.14
C GLN A 174 -10.78 12.25 -31.09
N THR A 175 -9.67 12.98 -30.96
CA THR A 175 -8.60 12.66 -30.00
C THR A 175 -9.09 12.68 -28.54
N ILE A 176 -9.95 13.63 -28.16
CA ILE A 176 -10.48 13.66 -26.78
C ILE A 176 -11.48 12.54 -26.52
N VAL A 177 -12.41 12.29 -27.45
CA VAL A 177 -13.48 11.32 -27.22
C VAL A 177 -12.96 9.90 -27.32
N ILE A 178 -12.17 9.59 -28.35
CA ILE A 178 -11.67 8.24 -28.61
C ILE A 178 -10.50 7.95 -27.68
N ASP A 179 -9.40 8.69 -27.79
CA ASP A 179 -8.18 8.37 -27.04
C ASP A 179 -8.28 8.82 -25.57
N GLY A 180 -8.86 10.00 -25.31
CA GLY A 180 -8.97 10.55 -23.95
C GLY A 180 -10.05 9.88 -23.09
N ILE A 181 -11.31 9.86 -23.55
CA ILE A 181 -12.44 9.38 -22.77
C ILE A 181 -12.62 7.87 -22.92
N ILE A 182 -12.75 7.36 -24.14
CA ILE A 182 -12.98 5.92 -24.35
C ILE A 182 -11.74 5.12 -23.97
N GLY A 183 -10.54 5.55 -24.38
CA GLY A 183 -9.27 4.97 -23.92
C GLY A 183 -9.10 5.05 -22.40
N GLY A 184 -9.42 6.19 -21.79
CA GLY A 184 -9.46 6.36 -20.34
C GLY A 184 -10.42 5.39 -19.63
N VAL A 185 -11.63 5.20 -20.15
CA VAL A 185 -12.61 4.21 -19.64
C VAL A 185 -12.08 2.78 -19.82
N GLY A 186 -11.45 2.48 -20.96
CA GLY A 186 -10.78 1.22 -21.25
C GLY A 186 -9.74 0.86 -20.20
N SER A 187 -8.86 1.80 -19.85
CA SER A 187 -7.83 1.59 -18.81
C SER A 187 -8.43 1.27 -17.43
N VAL A 188 -9.50 1.98 -17.04
CA VAL A 188 -10.17 1.79 -15.75
C VAL A 188 -10.88 0.44 -15.68
N ILE A 189 -11.58 0.07 -16.75
CA ILE A 189 -12.33 -1.20 -16.81
C ILE A 189 -11.39 -2.38 -16.98
N GLY A 190 -10.29 -2.24 -17.72
CA GLY A 190 -9.27 -3.29 -17.85
C GLY A 190 -8.66 -3.68 -16.51
N PHE A 191 -8.39 -2.72 -15.63
CA PHE A 191 -7.80 -3.01 -14.32
C PHE A 191 -8.83 -3.46 -13.25
N LEU A 192 -10.12 -3.17 -13.46
CA LEU A 192 -11.17 -3.41 -12.47
C LEU A 192 -11.34 -4.90 -12.09
N PRO A 193 -11.40 -5.87 -13.02
CA PRO A 193 -11.54 -7.29 -12.69
C PRO A 193 -10.39 -7.82 -11.84
N LEU A 194 -9.14 -7.44 -12.16
CA LEU A 194 -7.94 -7.87 -11.43
C LEU A 194 -8.03 -7.44 -9.96
N VAL A 195 -8.43 -6.19 -9.72
CA VAL A 195 -8.61 -5.62 -8.38
C VAL A 195 -9.78 -6.26 -7.63
N MET A 196 -10.89 -6.55 -8.32
CA MET A 196 -12.06 -7.19 -7.72
C MET A 196 -11.75 -8.62 -7.26
N VAL A 197 -11.12 -9.45 -8.10
CA VAL A 197 -10.71 -10.81 -7.73
C VAL A 197 -9.73 -10.78 -6.55
N MET A 198 -8.76 -9.86 -6.57
CA MET A 198 -7.84 -9.65 -5.45
C MET A 198 -8.58 -9.36 -4.14
N TYR A 199 -9.52 -8.41 -4.13
CA TYR A 199 -10.28 -8.08 -2.93
C TYR A 199 -11.19 -9.20 -2.45
N PHE A 200 -11.77 -9.97 -3.37
CA PHE A 200 -12.57 -11.13 -3.02
C PHE A 200 -11.72 -12.15 -2.26
N LEU A 201 -10.55 -12.51 -2.78
CA LEU A 201 -9.63 -13.45 -2.13
C LEU A 201 -9.11 -12.92 -0.79
N LEU A 202 -8.75 -11.63 -0.72
CA LEU A 202 -8.33 -11.00 0.54
C LEU A 202 -9.46 -10.97 1.58
N ALA A 203 -10.70 -10.73 1.16
CA ALA A 203 -11.87 -10.77 2.04
C ALA A 203 -12.12 -12.18 2.59
N LEU A 204 -11.93 -13.24 1.78
CA LEU A 204 -11.99 -14.62 2.25
C LEU A 204 -10.91 -14.92 3.31
N LEU A 205 -9.68 -14.42 3.10
CA LEU A 205 -8.59 -14.56 4.06
C LEU A 205 -8.80 -13.76 5.36
N GLU A 206 -9.47 -12.62 5.27
CA GLU A 206 -9.87 -11.80 6.42
C GLU A 206 -10.98 -12.48 7.22
N ASP A 207 -12.03 -12.97 6.55
CA ASP A 207 -13.19 -13.65 7.15
C ASP A 207 -12.81 -14.97 7.84
N CYS A 208 -11.85 -15.72 7.29
CA CYS A 208 -11.38 -16.97 7.91
C CYS A 208 -10.45 -16.73 9.12
N GLY A 209 -10.06 -15.48 9.37
CA GLY A 209 -9.18 -15.10 10.47
C GLY A 209 -7.69 -15.36 10.20
N TYR A 210 -7.30 -15.70 8.97
CA TYR A 210 -5.90 -15.96 8.62
C TYR A 210 -5.02 -14.71 8.79
N MET A 211 -5.54 -13.53 8.43
CA MET A 211 -4.83 -12.25 8.55
C MET A 211 -4.38 -11.93 9.98
N ALA A 212 -5.16 -12.32 10.99
CA ALA A 212 -4.78 -12.12 12.40
C ALA A 212 -3.55 -12.97 12.77
N ARG A 213 -3.44 -14.20 12.27
CA ARG A 213 -2.32 -15.11 12.55
C ARG A 213 -1.05 -14.68 11.85
N VAL A 214 -1.18 -14.26 10.59
CA VAL A 214 -0.09 -13.66 9.80
C VAL A 214 0.53 -12.48 10.56
N SER A 215 -0.31 -11.62 11.15
CA SER A 215 0.17 -10.48 11.95
C SER A 215 0.98 -10.91 13.18
N VAL A 216 0.66 -12.05 13.80
CA VAL A 216 1.40 -12.61 14.94
C VAL A 216 2.75 -13.17 14.50
N VAL A 217 2.79 -13.92 13.39
CA VAL A 217 4.04 -14.50 12.85
C VAL A 217 5.05 -13.42 12.46
N LEU A 218 4.57 -12.31 11.91
CA LEU A 218 5.40 -11.23 11.38
C LEU A 218 5.69 -10.13 12.42
N ASP A 219 4.99 -10.09 13.57
CA ASP A 219 5.26 -9.11 14.64
C ASP A 219 6.74 -9.06 15.09
N PRO A 220 7.44 -10.19 15.31
CA PRO A 220 8.85 -10.16 15.72
C PRO A 220 9.79 -9.48 14.72
N ILE A 221 9.48 -9.56 13.42
CA ILE A 221 10.27 -8.95 12.36
C ILE A 221 9.99 -7.45 12.30
N PHE A 222 8.71 -7.06 12.27
CA PHE A 222 8.28 -5.66 12.19
C PHE A 222 8.66 -4.83 13.42
N LYS A 223 8.67 -5.46 14.60
CA LYS A 223 9.05 -4.82 15.85
C LYS A 223 10.51 -4.36 15.87
N ARG A 224 11.41 -5.01 15.13
CA ARG A 224 12.82 -4.60 15.00
C ARG A 224 12.93 -3.22 14.35
N VAL A 225 12.10 -2.97 13.34
CA VAL A 225 12.08 -1.68 12.61
C VAL A 225 11.17 -0.64 13.26
N GLY A 226 10.46 -0.99 14.34
CA GLY A 226 9.61 -0.07 15.09
C GLY A 226 8.17 0.04 14.58
N LEU A 227 7.70 -0.99 13.86
CA LEU A 227 6.31 -1.18 13.47
C LEU A 227 5.69 -2.34 14.27
N SER A 228 4.37 -2.44 14.31
CA SER A 228 3.67 -3.62 14.85
C SER A 228 3.32 -4.63 13.76
N GLY A 229 3.08 -5.88 14.14
CA GLY A 229 2.56 -6.92 13.24
C GLY A 229 1.26 -6.53 12.52
N LYS A 230 0.48 -5.57 13.05
CA LYS A 230 -0.70 -5.01 12.35
C LYS A 230 -0.35 -4.28 11.06
N SER A 231 0.88 -3.79 10.94
CA SER A 231 1.37 -3.08 9.75
C SER A 231 1.54 -3.99 8.54
N VAL A 232 1.66 -5.30 8.76
CA VAL A 232 1.71 -6.30 7.70
C VAL A 232 0.45 -6.27 6.86
N ILE A 233 -0.72 -6.15 7.48
CA ILE A 233 -2.02 -6.24 6.78
C ILE A 233 -2.09 -5.16 5.68
N PRO A 234 -1.84 -3.86 5.96
CA PRO A 234 -1.69 -2.83 4.93
C PRO A 234 -0.67 -3.11 3.83
N LEU A 235 0.51 -3.59 4.20
CA LEU A 235 1.62 -3.82 3.27
C LEU A 235 1.29 -4.95 2.29
N VAL A 236 0.72 -6.03 2.81
CA VAL A 236 0.29 -7.19 2.03
C VAL A 236 -0.86 -6.83 1.12
N ILE A 237 -1.85 -6.07 1.59
CA ILE A 237 -2.93 -5.58 0.72
C ILE A 237 -2.38 -4.59 -0.34
N GLY A 238 -1.32 -3.84 0.00
CA GLY A 238 -0.65 -2.87 -0.88
C GLY A 238 0.00 -3.47 -2.13
N THR A 239 0.47 -4.72 -2.05
CA THR A 239 0.99 -5.48 -3.22
C THR A 239 -0.05 -5.66 -4.34
N GLY A 240 -1.35 -5.66 -4.02
CA GLY A 240 -2.40 -5.66 -5.02
C GLY A 240 -2.62 -4.24 -5.54
N CYS A 241 -3.03 -3.35 -4.64
CA CYS A 241 -3.21 -1.93 -4.92
C CYS A 241 -2.82 -1.10 -3.70
N ALA A 242 -2.08 0.00 -3.90
CA ALA A 242 -1.64 0.84 -2.79
C ALA A 242 -2.81 1.55 -2.08
N ILE A 243 -3.89 1.90 -2.79
CA ILE A 243 -5.07 2.61 -2.25
C ILE A 243 -5.71 1.84 -1.07
N PRO A 244 -6.21 0.59 -1.25
CA PRO A 244 -6.78 -0.18 -0.15
C PRO A 244 -5.76 -0.54 0.93
N GLY A 245 -4.50 -0.75 0.55
CA GLY A 245 -3.43 -1.05 1.49
C GLY A 245 -3.22 0.12 2.45
N ILE A 246 -3.15 1.34 1.91
CA ILE A 246 -3.08 2.56 2.72
C ILE A 246 -4.34 2.70 3.58
N MET A 247 -5.55 2.52 3.02
CA MET A 247 -6.79 2.62 3.81
C MET A 247 -6.89 1.59 4.94
N ALA A 248 -6.29 0.40 4.77
CA ALA A 248 -6.23 -0.62 5.83
C ALA A 248 -5.39 -0.18 7.03
N CYS A 249 -4.55 0.86 6.90
CA CYS A 249 -3.78 1.41 8.01
C CYS A 249 -4.66 1.94 9.15
N ARG A 250 -5.96 2.25 8.91
CA ARG A 250 -6.91 2.64 9.96
C ARG A 250 -7.07 1.63 11.09
N THR A 251 -6.73 0.37 10.84
CA THR A 251 -6.76 -0.71 11.85
C THR A 251 -5.65 -0.55 12.90
N ILE A 252 -4.62 0.24 12.60
CA ILE A 252 -3.49 0.55 13.48
C ILE A 252 -3.89 1.71 14.41
N ARG A 253 -3.97 1.41 15.71
CA ARG A 253 -4.39 2.38 16.74
C ARG A 253 -3.34 3.44 17.05
N ASP A 254 -2.06 3.07 16.98
CA ASP A 254 -0.97 4.02 17.19
C ASP A 254 -0.82 4.91 15.95
N GLU A 255 -0.98 6.22 16.12
CA GLU A 255 -0.94 7.18 15.02
C GLU A 255 0.42 7.23 14.33
N ARG A 256 1.52 6.98 15.05
CA ARG A 256 2.86 6.94 14.47
C ARG A 256 3.01 5.73 13.55
N GLU A 257 2.65 4.56 14.05
CA GLU A 257 2.70 3.32 13.25
C GLU A 257 1.78 3.46 12.04
N ARG A 258 0.56 4.02 12.22
CA ARG A 258 -0.37 4.27 11.12
C ARG A 258 0.26 5.16 10.03
N ARG A 259 0.86 6.29 10.42
CA ARG A 259 1.50 7.22 9.47
C ARG A 259 2.71 6.60 8.77
N ALA A 260 3.57 5.90 9.52
CA ALA A 260 4.74 5.25 8.97
C ALA A 260 4.35 4.14 7.99
N THR A 261 3.40 3.28 8.35
CA THR A 261 2.91 2.22 7.47
C THR A 261 2.27 2.81 6.21
N ALA A 262 1.44 3.85 6.32
CA ALA A 262 0.84 4.52 5.16
C ALA A 262 1.89 5.11 4.18
N MET A 263 3.03 5.59 4.69
CA MET A 263 4.16 6.07 3.86
C MET A 263 4.94 4.95 3.18
N LEU A 264 5.00 3.77 3.80
CA LEU A 264 5.84 2.66 3.35
C LEU A 264 5.08 1.69 2.44
N THR A 265 3.75 1.59 2.54
CA THR A 265 2.93 0.74 1.68
C THR A 265 3.22 0.92 0.19
N PRO A 266 3.40 2.15 -0.33
CA PRO A 266 3.73 2.37 -1.74
C PRO A 266 5.07 1.81 -2.24
N PHE A 267 6.01 1.48 -1.34
CA PHE A 267 7.30 0.89 -1.74
C PHE A 267 7.15 -0.56 -2.22
N ILE A 268 6.05 -1.21 -1.86
CA ILE A 268 5.73 -2.52 -2.39
C ILE A 268 5.18 -2.35 -3.81
N PRO A 269 5.72 -3.06 -4.82
CA PRO A 269 5.17 -3.00 -6.17
C PRO A 269 3.72 -3.51 -6.19
N CYS A 270 2.81 -2.69 -6.72
CA CYS A 270 1.40 -3.04 -6.91
C CYS A 270 1.16 -3.62 -8.31
N GLY A 271 -0.01 -4.22 -8.56
CA GLY A 271 -0.35 -4.84 -9.86
C GLY A 271 -0.11 -3.93 -11.07
N ALA A 272 -0.46 -2.64 -10.96
CA ALA A 272 -0.23 -1.63 -12.00
C ALA A 272 1.25 -1.37 -12.35
N LYS A 273 2.19 -1.81 -11.50
CA LYS A 273 3.63 -1.71 -11.78
C LYS A 273 4.17 -2.93 -12.53
N ILE A 274 3.41 -4.03 -12.62
CA ILE A 274 3.82 -5.24 -13.34
C ILE A 274 4.06 -4.96 -14.83
N PRO A 275 3.18 -4.23 -15.56
CA PRO A 275 3.44 -3.92 -16.97
C PRO A 275 4.72 -3.12 -17.18
N VAL A 276 5.01 -2.16 -16.28
CA VAL A 276 6.25 -1.36 -16.35
C VAL A 276 7.49 -2.22 -16.11
N ILE A 277 7.44 -3.11 -15.11
CA ILE A 277 8.52 -4.07 -14.84
C ILE A 277 8.70 -4.99 -16.04
N ALA A 278 7.62 -5.55 -16.59
CA ALA A 278 7.66 -6.48 -17.70
C ALA A 278 8.21 -5.83 -18.97
N LEU A 279 7.75 -4.61 -19.31
CA LEU A 279 8.25 -3.86 -20.45
C LEU A 279 9.75 -3.57 -20.33
N LEU A 280 10.18 -2.94 -19.22
CA LEU A 280 11.57 -2.53 -19.07
C LEU A 280 12.52 -3.72 -18.85
N ALA A 281 12.07 -4.78 -18.17
CA ALA A 281 12.85 -6.01 -18.04
C ALA A 281 12.96 -6.75 -19.38
N GLY A 282 11.87 -6.84 -20.16
CA GLY A 282 11.90 -7.45 -21.49
C GLY A 282 12.80 -6.67 -22.47
N LEU A 283 12.77 -5.34 -22.38
CA LEU A 283 13.49 -4.45 -23.30
C LEU A 283 15.01 -4.41 -23.04
N PHE A 284 15.45 -4.40 -21.77
CA PHE A 284 16.87 -4.31 -21.41
C PHE A 284 17.50 -5.63 -20.96
N PHE A 285 16.69 -6.59 -20.53
CA PHE A 285 17.14 -7.82 -19.88
C PHE A 285 16.36 -9.06 -20.34
N PRO A 286 16.26 -9.32 -21.67
CA PRO A 286 15.38 -10.35 -22.24
C PRO A 286 15.66 -11.76 -21.69
N GLU A 287 16.91 -12.11 -21.41
CA GLU A 287 17.27 -13.44 -20.87
C GLU A 287 17.27 -13.52 -19.33
N SER A 288 17.01 -12.42 -18.62
CA SER A 288 17.15 -12.35 -17.16
C SER A 288 15.81 -12.26 -16.43
N ALA A 289 15.10 -13.38 -16.39
CA ALA A 289 13.82 -13.52 -15.68
C ALA A 289 13.87 -13.20 -14.17
N TRP A 290 15.07 -13.12 -13.57
CA TRP A 290 15.27 -12.79 -12.15
C TRP A 290 15.15 -11.28 -11.84
N VAL A 291 15.17 -10.40 -12.83
CA VAL A 291 15.07 -8.93 -12.62
C VAL A 291 13.70 -8.57 -12.04
N SER A 292 12.62 -9.13 -12.59
CA SER A 292 11.25 -8.90 -12.12
C SER A 292 11.03 -9.27 -10.64
N PRO A 293 11.34 -10.50 -10.18
CA PRO A 293 11.22 -10.84 -8.76
C PRO A 293 12.18 -10.04 -7.87
N LEU A 294 13.37 -9.66 -8.35
CA LEU A 294 14.29 -8.83 -7.58
C LEU A 294 13.72 -7.45 -7.24
N MET A 295 12.93 -6.85 -8.14
CA MET A 295 12.24 -5.58 -7.87
C MET A 295 11.25 -5.67 -6.70
N TYR A 296 10.57 -6.81 -6.53
CA TYR A 296 9.70 -7.06 -5.38
C TYR A 296 10.48 -7.22 -4.08
N PHE A 297 11.59 -7.96 -4.10
CA PHE A 297 12.46 -8.11 -2.93
C PHE A 297 13.09 -6.77 -2.54
N LEU A 298 13.50 -5.96 -3.50
CA LEU A 298 14.01 -4.62 -3.27
C LEU A 298 12.94 -3.75 -2.57
N GLY A 299 11.69 -3.78 -3.04
CA GLY A 299 10.57 -3.11 -2.37
C GLY A 299 10.38 -3.55 -0.91
N LEU A 300 10.46 -4.85 -0.63
CA LEU A 300 10.39 -5.38 0.73
C LEU A 300 11.54 -4.86 1.61
N VAL A 301 12.77 -4.85 1.10
CA VAL A 301 13.94 -4.29 1.80
C VAL A 301 13.76 -2.79 2.06
N LEU A 302 13.22 -2.03 1.10
CA LEU A 302 12.96 -0.60 1.24
C LEU A 302 11.89 -0.28 2.27
N VAL A 303 10.90 -1.14 2.47
CA VAL A 303 9.95 -0.98 3.59
C VAL A 303 10.68 -1.02 4.92
N PHE A 304 11.62 -1.97 5.11
CA PHE A 304 12.38 -2.07 6.35
C PHE A 304 13.38 -0.92 6.54
N LEU A 305 14.11 -0.53 5.48
CA LEU A 305 15.04 0.60 5.51
C LEU A 305 14.29 1.92 5.74
N GLY A 306 13.18 2.12 5.04
CA GLY A 306 12.30 3.28 5.20
C GLY A 306 11.70 3.36 6.60
N ALA A 307 11.28 2.24 7.19
CA ALA A 307 10.81 2.20 8.58
C ALA A 307 11.90 2.63 9.57
N LEU A 308 13.14 2.16 9.38
CA LEU A 308 14.30 2.59 10.20
C LEU A 308 14.60 4.07 10.01
N LEU A 309 14.52 4.58 8.79
CA LEU A 309 14.73 5.99 8.49
C LEU A 309 13.65 6.88 9.12
N ILE A 310 12.36 6.51 8.99
CA ILE A 310 11.25 7.22 9.65
C ILE A 310 11.41 7.17 11.17
N LYS A 311 11.84 6.02 11.71
CA LYS A 311 12.13 5.88 13.14
C LYS A 311 13.25 6.81 13.59
N TRP A 312 14.28 6.99 12.78
CA TRP A 312 15.39 7.91 13.04
C TRP A 312 14.94 9.38 12.95
N ILE A 313 14.20 9.76 11.91
CA ILE A 313 13.70 11.12 11.68
C ILE A 313 12.68 11.52 12.75
N SER A 314 11.80 10.61 13.16
CA SER A 314 10.69 10.95 14.05
C SER A 314 11.08 11.08 15.53
N GLY A 315 12.25 10.60 15.96
CA GLY A 315 12.82 10.85 17.30
C GLY A 315 12.10 10.25 18.53
N TYR A 316 10.93 9.63 18.38
CA TYR A 316 10.21 9.00 19.50
C TYR A 316 10.76 7.60 19.79
N LYS A 317 11.70 7.51 20.74
CA LYS A 317 12.38 6.24 21.07
C LYS A 317 11.56 5.25 21.92
N TYR A 318 10.52 5.68 22.67
CA TYR A 318 9.96 4.83 23.74
C TYR A 318 8.44 4.94 23.98
N ARG A 319 7.60 4.84 22.95
CA ARG A 319 6.21 4.41 23.15
C ARG A 319 6.05 3.05 22.51
N LYS A 320 6.30 1.98 23.28
CA LYS A 320 6.06 0.63 22.78
C LYS A 320 4.56 0.42 22.74
N SER A 321 4.00 0.38 21.54
CA SER A 321 2.69 -0.20 21.29
C SER A 321 2.71 -1.64 21.82
N PHE A 322 1.92 -1.94 22.85
CA PHE A 322 1.71 -3.32 23.27
C PHE A 322 0.87 -3.99 22.20
N PHE A 323 1.50 -4.87 21.41
CA PHE A 323 0.80 -5.70 20.46
C PHE A 323 0.02 -6.77 21.22
N ILE A 324 -1.22 -6.44 21.57
CA ILE A 324 -2.23 -7.37 22.06
C ILE A 324 -3.24 -7.52 20.93
N ILE A 325 -3.33 -8.73 20.39
CA ILE A 325 -4.37 -9.13 19.44
C ILE A 325 -5.04 -10.38 19.99
N GLU A 326 -6.35 -10.33 20.18
CA GLU A 326 -7.14 -11.52 20.45
C GLU A 326 -7.23 -12.29 19.13
N LEU A 327 -6.71 -13.52 19.09
CA LEU A 327 -6.81 -14.36 17.90
C LEU A 327 -8.28 -14.74 17.67
N PRO A 328 -8.85 -14.40 16.50
CA PRO A 328 -10.21 -14.80 16.18
C PRO A 328 -10.27 -16.31 15.91
N GLU A 329 -11.39 -16.93 16.28
CA GLU A 329 -11.66 -18.32 15.94
C GLU A 329 -11.70 -18.52 14.44
N TYR A 330 -11.31 -19.71 13.97
CA TYR A 330 -11.52 -20.08 12.59
C TYR A 330 -13.01 -20.06 12.25
N LYS A 331 -13.33 -19.37 11.15
CA LYS A 331 -14.66 -19.34 10.57
C LYS A 331 -14.57 -19.82 9.14
N VAL A 332 -15.57 -20.56 8.71
CA VAL A 332 -15.76 -20.83 7.28
C VAL A 332 -16.09 -19.49 6.62
N PRO A 333 -15.32 -19.05 5.61
CA PRO A 333 -15.52 -17.75 5.00
C PRO A 333 -16.87 -17.71 4.28
N SER A 334 -17.60 -16.62 4.49
CA SER A 334 -18.89 -16.41 3.84
C SER A 334 -18.68 -15.87 2.42
N PHE A 335 -18.82 -16.75 1.42
CA PHE A 335 -18.70 -16.38 0.00
C PHE A 335 -19.53 -15.15 -0.37
N TRP A 336 -20.76 -15.04 0.15
CA TRP A 336 -21.65 -13.92 -0.12
C TRP A 336 -21.16 -12.59 0.47
N ASN A 337 -20.58 -12.61 1.67
CA ASN A 337 -20.04 -11.40 2.28
C ASN A 337 -18.75 -10.97 1.56
N ALA A 338 -17.91 -11.92 1.16
CA ALA A 338 -16.73 -11.65 0.35
C ALA A 338 -17.12 -11.02 -0.99
N PHE A 339 -18.17 -11.53 -1.66
CA PHE A 339 -18.71 -10.95 -2.89
C PHE A 339 -19.26 -9.53 -2.67
N LYS A 340 -20.06 -9.32 -1.62
CA LYS A 340 -20.59 -7.97 -1.30
C LYS A 340 -19.47 -6.98 -0.97
N SER A 341 -18.44 -7.42 -0.25
CA SER A 341 -17.23 -6.64 0.06
C SER A 341 -16.45 -6.29 -1.20
N MET A 342 -16.27 -7.26 -2.11
CA MET A 342 -15.67 -7.06 -3.43
C MET A 342 -16.42 -5.99 -4.22
N CYS A 343 -17.74 -6.12 -4.39
CA CYS A 343 -18.55 -5.17 -5.16
C CYS A 343 -18.52 -3.77 -4.54
N ALA A 344 -18.62 -3.65 -3.21
CA ALA A 344 -18.54 -2.35 -2.53
C ALA A 344 -17.18 -1.67 -2.73
N ARG A 345 -16.08 -2.44 -2.66
CA ARG A 345 -14.72 -1.91 -2.91
C ARG A 345 -14.49 -1.59 -4.39
N GLY A 346 -14.98 -2.42 -5.30
CA GLY A 346 -14.96 -2.18 -6.74
C GLY A 346 -15.70 -0.90 -7.12
N TRP A 347 -16.89 -0.67 -6.55
CA TRP A 347 -17.61 0.60 -6.73
C TRP A 347 -16.81 1.80 -6.21
N SER A 348 -16.19 1.67 -5.03
CA SER A 348 -15.32 2.74 -4.52
C SER A 348 -14.09 2.97 -5.41
N TYR A 349 -13.60 1.97 -6.14
CA TYR A 349 -12.51 2.13 -7.10
C TYR A 349 -12.99 2.90 -8.33
N ILE A 350 -14.14 2.52 -8.93
CA ILE A 350 -14.73 3.21 -10.09
C ILE A 350 -14.95 4.71 -9.78
N VAL A 351 -15.59 5.02 -8.64
CA VAL A 351 -15.93 6.41 -8.30
C VAL A 351 -14.69 7.26 -7.97
N LYS A 352 -13.71 6.71 -7.23
CA LYS A 352 -12.58 7.51 -6.72
C LYS A 352 -11.34 7.47 -7.61
N ALA A 353 -10.99 6.30 -8.12
CA ALA A 353 -9.82 6.13 -8.98
C ALA A 353 -10.21 6.37 -10.44
N GLY A 354 -11.35 5.83 -10.89
CA GLY A 354 -11.79 5.95 -12.28
C GLY A 354 -12.01 7.40 -12.74
N THR A 355 -12.59 8.25 -11.89
CA THR A 355 -12.76 9.68 -12.21
C THR A 355 -11.44 10.44 -12.36
N ILE A 356 -10.46 10.13 -11.51
CA ILE A 356 -9.11 10.72 -11.58
C ILE A 356 -8.41 10.21 -12.85
N ILE A 357 -8.42 8.91 -13.10
CA ILE A 357 -7.76 8.29 -14.26
C ILE A 357 -8.33 8.87 -15.56
N LEU A 358 -9.66 8.97 -15.71
CA LEU A 358 -10.28 9.51 -16.91
C LEU A 358 -9.89 10.96 -17.19
N VAL A 359 -9.96 11.84 -16.17
CA VAL A 359 -9.56 13.24 -16.32
C VAL A 359 -8.09 13.34 -16.68
N CYS A 360 -7.27 12.52 -16.04
CA CYS A 360 -5.84 12.50 -16.25
C CYS A 360 -5.44 11.97 -17.62
N ASN A 361 -6.05 10.89 -18.10
CA ASN A 361 -5.81 10.34 -19.42
C ASN A 361 -6.20 11.37 -20.50
N ALA A 362 -7.40 11.98 -20.40
CA ALA A 362 -7.80 13.05 -21.30
C ALA A 362 -6.81 14.23 -21.31
N LEU A 363 -6.30 14.65 -20.14
CA LEU A 363 -5.29 15.71 -20.05
C LEU A 363 -3.95 15.29 -20.67
N VAL A 364 -3.48 14.07 -20.41
CA VAL A 364 -2.22 13.55 -20.98
C VAL A 364 -2.31 13.46 -22.49
N THR A 365 -3.41 12.95 -23.02
CA THR A 365 -3.67 12.85 -24.46
C THR A 365 -3.69 14.23 -25.13
N ILE A 366 -4.30 15.23 -24.50
CA ILE A 366 -4.24 16.62 -24.98
C ILE A 366 -2.80 17.13 -24.93
N MET A 367 -2.11 16.92 -23.81
CA MET A 367 -0.73 17.39 -23.64
C MET A 367 0.23 16.75 -24.64
N LEU A 368 -0.03 15.51 -25.06
CA LEU A 368 0.82 14.76 -25.98
C LEU A 368 0.60 15.17 -27.45
N ASN A 369 -0.64 15.44 -27.86
CA ASN A 369 -0.99 15.67 -29.27
C ASN A 369 -1.10 17.16 -29.66
N TYR A 370 -1.14 18.08 -28.69
CA TYR A 370 -1.38 19.50 -28.94
C TYR A 370 -0.29 20.41 -28.38
N SER A 371 -0.07 21.52 -29.07
CA SER A 371 0.74 22.67 -28.63
C SER A 371 -0.09 23.64 -27.76
N TRP A 372 0.56 24.63 -27.12
CA TRP A 372 -0.13 25.67 -26.34
C TRP A 372 -1.15 26.51 -27.14
N SER A 373 -1.03 26.51 -28.47
CA SER A 373 -2.00 27.14 -29.38
C SER A 373 -3.15 26.20 -29.79
N PHE A 374 -3.23 25.00 -29.20
CA PHE A 374 -4.21 23.94 -29.52
C PHE A 374 -4.20 23.48 -30.99
N ASN A 375 -3.06 23.63 -31.67
CA ASN A 375 -2.82 22.98 -32.95
C ASN A 375 -2.28 21.58 -32.70
N GLN A 376 -2.74 20.61 -33.50
CA GLN A 376 -2.23 19.25 -33.48
C GLN A 376 -0.78 19.24 -33.98
N VAL A 377 0.13 18.67 -33.20
CA VAL A 377 1.58 18.68 -33.44
C VAL A 377 2.18 17.33 -33.13
N GLU A 378 3.38 17.08 -33.66
CA GLU A 378 4.17 15.93 -33.27
C GLU A 378 4.58 16.01 -31.78
N PRO A 379 4.83 14.86 -31.11
CA PRO A 379 5.13 14.85 -29.68
C PRO A 379 6.32 15.72 -29.23
N THR A 380 7.25 16.06 -30.13
CA THR A 380 8.42 16.92 -29.85
C THR A 380 8.05 18.39 -29.62
N GLU A 381 6.94 18.87 -30.18
CA GLU A 381 6.46 20.25 -30.03
C GLU A 381 5.22 20.33 -29.13
N SER A 382 4.89 19.21 -28.47
CA SER A 382 3.72 19.07 -27.63
C SER A 382 3.87 19.82 -26.30
N ILE A 383 2.75 20.16 -25.66
CA ILE A 383 2.73 20.72 -24.30
C ILE A 383 3.47 19.78 -23.32
N LEU A 384 3.38 18.46 -23.54
CA LEU A 384 4.06 17.46 -22.73
C LEU A 384 5.58 17.59 -22.80
N HIS A 385 6.14 17.88 -23.99
CA HIS A 385 7.57 18.14 -24.14
C HIS A 385 8.00 19.35 -23.28
N ASP A 386 7.25 20.46 -23.32
CA ASP A 386 7.57 21.66 -22.54
C ASP A 386 7.51 21.45 -21.02
N ILE A 387 6.59 20.60 -20.55
CA ILE A 387 6.47 20.25 -19.13
C ILE A 387 7.57 19.25 -18.73
N ALA A 388 7.90 18.29 -19.59
CA ALA A 388 8.83 17.21 -19.30
C ALA A 388 10.30 17.63 -19.42
N ASN A 389 10.64 18.54 -20.33
CA ASN A 389 12.02 18.94 -20.61
C ASN A 389 12.73 19.54 -19.38
N PRO A 390 12.13 20.44 -18.58
CA PRO A 390 12.73 20.90 -17.32
C PRO A 390 12.95 19.78 -16.30
N ILE A 391 12.07 18.78 -16.29
CA ILE A 391 12.18 17.62 -15.40
C ILE A 391 13.31 16.70 -15.86
N ALA A 392 13.54 16.59 -17.17
CA ALA A 392 14.65 15.82 -17.74
C ALA A 392 16.01 16.28 -17.18
N PHE A 393 16.19 17.57 -16.89
CA PHE A 393 17.42 18.09 -16.27
C PHE A 393 17.70 17.47 -14.89
N ILE A 394 16.65 17.20 -14.11
CA ILE A 394 16.78 16.51 -12.81
C ILE A 394 17.17 15.04 -12.99
N LEU A 395 16.82 14.45 -14.15
CA LEU A 395 17.07 13.05 -14.49
C LEU A 395 18.42 12.81 -15.20
N ILE A 396 19.10 13.87 -15.69
CA ILE A 396 20.45 13.75 -16.31
C ILE A 396 21.44 13.01 -15.40
N PRO A 397 21.56 13.33 -14.08
CA PRO A 397 22.52 12.62 -13.21
C PRO A 397 22.19 11.14 -12.97
N LEU A 398 20.96 10.72 -13.29
CA LEU A 398 20.48 9.35 -13.17
C LEU A 398 20.74 8.51 -14.44
N GLY A 399 21.25 9.12 -15.51
CA GLY A 399 21.62 8.42 -16.75
C GLY A 399 20.55 8.37 -17.83
N PHE A 400 19.38 8.98 -17.60
CA PHE A 400 18.24 8.96 -18.51
C PHE A 400 17.61 10.36 -18.69
N GLY A 401 18.44 11.37 -18.92
CA GLY A 401 18.03 12.78 -19.13
C GLY A 401 17.28 13.07 -20.44
N ALA A 402 16.58 12.08 -21.00
CA ALA A 402 15.78 12.22 -22.21
C ALA A 402 14.37 12.71 -21.86
N TRP A 403 13.84 13.66 -22.63
CA TRP A 403 12.52 14.24 -22.37
C TRP A 403 11.40 13.20 -22.48
N GLN A 404 11.56 12.17 -23.31
CA GLN A 404 10.61 11.06 -23.47
C GLN A 404 10.46 10.27 -22.18
N LEU A 405 11.58 9.96 -21.52
CA LEU A 405 11.62 9.26 -20.24
C LEU A 405 11.14 10.16 -19.10
N ALA A 406 11.42 11.47 -19.18
CA ALA A 406 10.84 12.45 -18.25
C ALA A 406 9.32 12.56 -18.40
N ALA A 407 8.80 12.59 -19.63
CA ALA A 407 7.38 12.63 -19.93
C ALA A 407 6.67 11.39 -19.38
N ALA A 408 7.21 10.20 -19.66
CA ALA A 408 6.70 8.94 -19.11
C ALA A 408 6.80 8.87 -17.57
N ALA A 409 7.82 9.46 -16.95
CA ALA A 409 7.89 9.57 -15.50
C ALA A 409 6.79 10.50 -14.95
N VAL A 410 6.51 11.63 -15.61
CA VAL A 410 5.47 12.59 -15.23
C VAL A 410 4.08 11.96 -15.31
N THR A 411 3.75 11.32 -16.43
CA THR A 411 2.48 10.60 -16.58
C THR A 411 2.38 9.44 -15.58
N GLY A 412 3.51 8.79 -15.28
CA GLY A 412 3.64 7.78 -14.24
C GLY A 412 3.32 8.23 -12.81
N PHE A 413 3.45 9.53 -12.48
CA PHE A 413 2.98 10.07 -11.19
C PHE A 413 1.46 10.11 -11.09
N ILE A 414 0.81 10.19 -12.24
CA ILE A 414 -0.64 10.28 -12.33
C ILE A 414 -1.23 8.89 -12.20
N ALA A 415 -0.80 7.98 -13.08
CA ALA A 415 -1.16 6.56 -13.09
C ALA A 415 0.08 5.76 -13.54
N LYS A 416 0.40 4.67 -12.84
CA LYS A 416 1.69 3.96 -13.05
C LYS A 416 1.66 3.08 -14.30
N GLU A 417 0.48 2.60 -14.66
CA GLU A 417 0.15 1.88 -15.87
C GLU A 417 0.36 2.73 -17.14
N GLU A 418 0.14 4.05 -17.06
CA GLU A 418 0.28 4.99 -18.19
C GLU A 418 1.73 5.22 -18.63
N VAL A 419 2.71 4.80 -17.82
CA VAL A 419 4.13 4.86 -18.21
C VAL A 419 4.36 4.07 -19.50
N VAL A 420 3.74 2.89 -19.62
CA VAL A 420 3.86 2.04 -20.81
C VAL A 420 3.19 2.70 -22.01
N GLY A 421 1.98 3.22 -21.84
CA GLY A 421 1.26 3.92 -22.90
C GLY A 421 1.99 5.17 -23.39
N THR A 422 2.57 5.95 -22.47
CA THR A 422 3.33 7.17 -22.83
C THR A 422 4.63 6.82 -23.55
N LEU A 423 5.37 5.80 -23.10
CA LEU A 423 6.56 5.34 -23.82
C LEU A 423 6.19 4.82 -25.21
N GLY A 424 5.15 4.00 -25.32
CA GLY A 424 4.65 3.53 -26.62
C GLY A 424 4.31 4.69 -27.55
N ALA A 425 3.47 5.64 -27.11
CA ALA A 425 3.03 6.73 -27.96
C ALA A 425 4.17 7.68 -28.38
N VAL A 426 5.10 8.00 -27.47
CA VAL A 426 6.22 8.91 -27.77
C VAL A 426 7.26 8.25 -28.67
N PHE A 427 7.59 6.96 -28.46
CA PHE A 427 8.58 6.28 -29.27
C PHE A 427 8.03 5.79 -30.62
N THR A 428 6.76 5.36 -30.69
CA THR A 428 6.10 5.01 -31.98
C THR A 428 5.91 6.24 -32.87
N ALA A 429 5.65 7.43 -32.30
CA ALA A 429 5.54 8.66 -33.09
C ALA A 429 6.89 9.18 -33.61
N LEU A 430 8.00 8.78 -32.99
CA LEU A 430 9.37 9.17 -33.38
C LEU A 430 10.03 8.15 -34.31
N ALA A 431 9.56 6.90 -34.32
CA ALA A 431 10.04 5.85 -35.20
C ALA A 431 9.16 5.75 -36.46
N VAL A 432 9.76 5.92 -37.63
CA VAL A 432 9.09 5.68 -38.91
C VAL A 432 8.84 4.17 -39.05
N ASN A 433 7.64 3.72 -38.71
CA ASN A 433 6.96 2.47 -39.10
C ASN A 433 7.68 1.09 -39.00
N GLU A 434 8.93 0.97 -38.57
CA GLU A 434 9.64 -0.34 -38.56
C GLU A 434 10.11 -0.81 -37.17
N ASP A 435 10.01 -0.01 -36.11
CA ASP A 435 10.68 -0.32 -34.82
C ASP A 435 9.78 -0.88 -33.69
N PHE A 436 8.48 -1.09 -33.91
CA PHE A 436 7.63 -1.70 -32.87
C PHE A 436 7.98 -3.18 -32.64
N GLU A 437 8.50 -3.87 -33.66
CA GLU A 437 9.06 -5.24 -33.55
C GLU A 437 10.39 -5.24 -32.75
N LEU A 438 11.11 -4.11 -32.72
CA LEU A 438 12.35 -3.93 -31.97
C LEU A 438 12.15 -3.82 -30.44
N LEU A 439 10.95 -3.47 -29.98
CA LEU A 439 10.57 -3.57 -28.56
C LEU A 439 10.51 -5.03 -28.07
N GLN A 440 10.33 -6.00 -28.98
CA GLN A 440 10.28 -7.43 -28.65
C GLN A 440 11.64 -8.15 -28.85
N THR A 441 12.57 -7.58 -29.61
CA THR A 441 13.89 -8.20 -29.89
C THR A 441 14.95 -7.91 -28.82
N GLY A 442 14.60 -7.19 -27.74
CA GLY A 442 15.43 -7.09 -26.54
C GLY A 442 16.66 -6.18 -26.68
N ASN A 443 16.64 -5.21 -27.59
CA ASN A 443 17.75 -4.29 -27.85
C ASN A 443 17.45 -2.87 -27.35
N GLY A 444 17.13 -2.72 -26.06
CA GLY A 444 16.71 -1.47 -25.43
C GLY A 444 17.67 -0.29 -25.56
N GLU A 445 18.96 -0.56 -25.81
CA GLU A 445 19.97 0.49 -26.04
C GLU A 445 19.77 1.21 -27.38
N ALA A 446 19.32 0.50 -28.41
CA ALA A 446 19.00 1.08 -29.72
C ALA A 446 17.66 1.82 -29.71
N VAL A 447 16.66 1.29 -29.00
CA VAL A 447 15.29 1.82 -28.98
C VAL A 447 15.16 3.07 -28.09
N LEU A 448 15.74 3.04 -26.89
CA LEU A 448 15.62 4.13 -25.93
C LEU A 448 16.84 5.05 -25.88
N GLY A 449 17.92 4.71 -26.59
CA GLY A 449 19.17 5.48 -26.59
C GLY A 449 19.87 5.54 -25.23
N ILE A 450 19.55 4.61 -24.32
CA ILE A 450 20.11 4.56 -22.96
C ILE A 450 20.75 3.20 -22.68
N THR A 451 21.81 3.19 -21.89
CA THR A 451 22.50 1.95 -21.46
C THR A 451 21.59 1.05 -20.61
N ALA A 452 21.85 -0.26 -20.57
CA ALA A 452 21.12 -1.18 -19.69
C ALA A 452 21.16 -0.75 -18.20
N ALA A 453 22.26 -0.15 -17.74
CA ALA A 453 22.39 0.41 -16.39
C ALA A 453 21.44 1.60 -16.15
N ALA A 454 21.29 2.48 -17.13
CA ALA A 454 20.33 3.57 -17.10
C ALA A 454 18.88 3.06 -17.18
N GLY A 455 18.61 2.01 -17.96
CA GLY A 455 17.32 1.33 -18.00
C GLY A 455 16.90 0.75 -16.64
N LEU A 456 17.82 0.08 -15.93
CA LEU A 456 17.57 -0.44 -14.57
C LEU A 456 17.37 0.70 -13.56
N ALA A 457 18.15 1.77 -13.68
CA ALA A 457 18.01 2.97 -12.86
C ALA A 457 16.67 3.67 -13.08
N TYR A 458 16.20 3.75 -14.33
CA TYR A 458 14.88 4.29 -14.70
C TYR A 458 13.76 3.42 -14.14
N LEU A 459 13.87 2.09 -14.26
CA LEU A 459 12.92 1.14 -13.67
C LEU A 459 12.77 1.38 -12.16
N ILE A 460 13.89 1.44 -11.43
CA ILE A 460 13.90 1.66 -9.97
C ILE A 460 13.33 3.04 -9.60
N PHE A 461 13.67 4.08 -10.36
CA PHE A 461 13.11 5.41 -10.17
C PHE A 461 11.58 5.38 -10.34
N ASN A 462 11.09 4.81 -11.43
CA ASN A 462 9.66 4.77 -11.70
C ASN A 462 8.89 3.88 -10.70
N LEU A 463 9.54 2.84 -10.16
CA LEU A 463 8.93 1.91 -9.22
C LEU A 463 8.78 2.48 -7.81
N PHE A 464 9.75 3.26 -7.32
CA PHE A 464 9.78 3.74 -5.93
C PHE A 464 9.50 5.24 -5.77
N THR A 465 9.27 5.96 -6.87
CA THR A 465 8.71 7.32 -6.82
C THR A 465 7.35 7.34 -6.12
N PRO A 466 6.91 8.52 -5.66
CA PRO A 466 5.58 8.70 -5.07
C PRO A 466 4.48 7.99 -5.87
N PRO A 467 3.50 7.37 -5.19
CA PRO A 467 2.48 6.58 -5.87
C PRO A 467 1.52 7.48 -6.65
N CYS A 468 0.61 6.86 -7.38
CA CYS A 468 -0.43 7.56 -8.15
C CYS A 468 -1.23 8.56 -7.28
N PHE A 469 -1.81 9.58 -7.92
CA PHE A 469 -2.57 10.63 -7.22
C PHE A 469 -3.70 10.08 -6.35
N ALA A 470 -4.35 9.00 -6.78
CA ALA A 470 -5.38 8.33 -6.00
C ALA A 470 -4.81 7.74 -4.68
N ALA A 471 -3.62 7.15 -4.71
CA ALA A 471 -2.95 6.65 -3.52
C ALA A 471 -2.44 7.79 -2.61
N ILE A 472 -1.97 8.91 -3.18
CA ILE A 472 -1.63 10.12 -2.39
C ILE A 472 -2.88 10.67 -1.69
N GLY A 473 -4.05 10.66 -2.36
CA GLY A 473 -5.34 11.02 -1.77
C GLY A 473 -5.72 10.11 -0.60
N ALA A 474 -5.58 8.79 -0.76
CA ALA A 474 -5.79 7.83 0.33
C ALA A 474 -4.82 8.07 1.50
N MET A 475 -3.54 8.33 1.18
CA MET A 475 -2.49 8.63 2.15
C MET A 475 -2.81 9.88 2.97
N ASN A 476 -3.33 10.93 2.34
CA ASN A 476 -3.78 12.14 3.02
C ASN A 476 -4.89 11.84 4.04
N SER A 477 -5.86 11.00 3.68
CA SER A 477 -6.99 10.65 4.56
C SER A 477 -6.56 9.89 5.83
N GLU A 478 -5.51 9.07 5.75
CA GLU A 478 -5.04 8.22 6.85
C GLU A 478 -3.96 8.92 7.71
N ILE A 479 -3.13 9.77 7.11
CA ILE A 479 -2.10 10.56 7.82
C ILE A 479 -2.72 11.73 8.59
N LYS A 480 -3.79 12.35 8.06
CA LYS A 480 -4.51 13.49 8.64
C LYS A 480 -3.64 14.72 8.93
N SER A 481 -2.52 14.88 8.20
CA SER A 481 -1.61 16.02 8.35
C SER A 481 -0.87 16.30 7.05
N LYS A 482 -1.08 17.50 6.48
CA LYS A 482 -0.41 17.94 5.24
C LYS A 482 1.11 17.94 5.36
N LYS A 483 1.64 18.33 6.52
CA LYS A 483 3.10 18.33 6.78
C LYS A 483 3.70 16.93 6.65
N TRP A 484 3.01 15.92 7.19
CA TRP A 484 3.45 14.53 7.08
C TRP A 484 3.21 13.96 5.68
N LEU A 485 2.13 14.35 4.99
CA LEU A 485 1.90 13.95 3.60
C LEU A 485 3.05 14.37 2.69
N PHE A 486 3.40 15.67 2.68
CA PHE A 486 4.51 16.18 1.87
C PHE A 486 5.87 15.63 2.32
N ALA A 487 6.06 15.38 3.62
CA ALA A 487 7.25 14.68 4.09
C ALA A 487 7.33 13.24 3.57
N GLY A 488 6.19 12.54 3.45
CA GLY A 488 6.11 11.20 2.87
C GLY A 488 6.41 11.17 1.37
N ILE A 489 5.84 12.11 0.61
CA ILE A 489 6.11 12.27 -0.83
C ILE A 489 7.59 12.61 -1.06
N GLY A 490 8.12 13.58 -0.31
CA GLY A 490 9.53 13.97 -0.39
C GLY A 490 10.47 12.83 -0.01
N LEU A 491 10.10 12.02 1.00
CA LEU A 491 10.83 10.82 1.40
C LEU A 491 10.87 9.76 0.29
N GLN A 492 9.72 9.45 -0.31
CA GLN A 492 9.62 8.48 -1.41
C GLN A 492 10.45 8.94 -2.62
N PHE A 493 10.32 10.21 -3.00
CA PHE A 493 11.11 10.78 -4.10
C PHE A 493 12.61 10.76 -3.81
N SER A 494 13.02 11.13 -2.60
CA SER A 494 14.42 11.12 -2.18
C SER A 494 15.01 9.71 -2.21
N ILE A 495 14.27 8.71 -1.71
CA ILE A 495 14.71 7.31 -1.74
C ILE A 495 14.83 6.82 -3.19
N ALA A 496 13.82 7.08 -4.03
CA ALA A 496 13.84 6.68 -5.43
C ALA A 496 15.03 7.30 -6.19
N TYR A 497 15.27 8.60 -5.97
CA TYR A 497 16.38 9.33 -6.59
C TYR A 497 17.74 8.77 -6.16
N VAL A 498 17.96 8.61 -4.85
CA VAL A 498 19.24 8.10 -4.32
C VAL A 498 19.51 6.67 -4.81
N LEU A 499 18.49 5.80 -4.80
CA LEU A 499 18.64 4.43 -5.28
C LEU A 499 18.94 4.36 -6.77
N SER A 500 18.18 5.12 -7.58
CA SER A 500 18.39 5.19 -9.02
C SER A 500 19.79 5.71 -9.36
N PHE A 501 20.26 6.74 -8.65
CA PHE A 501 21.63 7.26 -8.80
C PHE A 501 22.68 6.20 -8.45
N LEU A 502 22.55 5.53 -7.29
CA LEU A 502 23.48 4.50 -6.87
C LEU A 502 23.54 3.34 -7.87
N VAL A 503 22.38 2.91 -8.35
CA VAL A 503 22.26 1.83 -9.35
C VAL A 503 22.92 2.23 -10.66
N TYR A 504 22.65 3.43 -11.16
CA TYR A 504 23.25 3.91 -12.39
C TYR A 504 24.78 3.95 -12.27
N GLN A 505 25.30 4.59 -11.23
CA GLN A 505 26.75 4.75 -11.07
C GLN A 505 27.47 3.43 -10.80
N VAL A 506 26.91 2.56 -9.96
CA VAL A 506 27.47 1.22 -9.74
C VAL A 506 27.40 0.39 -11.01
N GLY A 507 26.28 0.46 -11.74
CA GLY A 507 26.10 -0.21 -13.03
C GLY A 507 27.14 0.23 -14.05
N THR A 508 27.31 1.54 -14.28
CA THR A 508 28.28 2.10 -15.24
C THR A 508 29.73 1.80 -14.84
N VAL A 509 30.05 1.79 -13.55
CA VAL A 509 31.39 1.41 -13.08
C VAL A 509 31.67 -0.07 -13.38
N ILE A 510 30.69 -0.96 -13.19
CA ILE A 510 30.84 -2.39 -13.46
C ILE A 510 30.93 -2.67 -14.97
N THR A 511 30.10 -2.03 -15.79
CA THR A 511 30.04 -2.31 -17.24
C THR A 511 31.13 -1.59 -18.03
N THR A 512 31.43 -0.34 -17.66
CA THR A 512 32.21 0.59 -18.50
C THR A 512 33.52 1.01 -17.82
N SER A 513 33.76 0.62 -16.56
CA SER A 513 34.93 1.02 -15.75
C SER A 513 35.15 2.54 -15.65
N LYS A 514 34.12 3.34 -15.97
CA LYS A 514 34.10 4.80 -15.88
C LYS A 514 32.91 5.22 -15.02
N VAL A 515 33.04 6.36 -14.35
CA VAL A 515 31.90 7.03 -13.70
C VAL A 515 31.06 7.72 -14.78
N GLY A 516 29.73 7.75 -14.62
CA GLY A 516 28.85 8.37 -15.61
C GLY A 516 29.10 9.88 -15.74
N ASP A 517 28.77 10.45 -16.91
CA ASP A 517 29.10 11.82 -17.34
C ASP A 517 28.52 12.96 -16.46
N SER A 518 27.78 12.64 -15.39
CA SER A 518 27.17 13.60 -14.45
C SER A 518 27.28 13.16 -12.99
N PHE A 519 28.32 12.40 -12.64
CA PHE A 519 28.56 11.91 -11.29
C PHE A 519 28.60 13.02 -10.23
N VAL A 520 29.27 14.14 -10.52
CA VAL A 520 29.44 15.25 -9.55
C VAL A 520 28.11 15.92 -9.21
N ALA A 521 27.26 16.18 -10.21
CA ALA A 521 25.95 16.80 -10.00
C ALA A 521 25.01 15.88 -9.21
N GLY A 522 25.00 14.58 -9.53
CA GLY A 522 24.18 13.60 -8.81
C GLY A 522 24.68 13.37 -7.38
N LEU A 523 26.01 13.33 -7.17
CA LEU A 523 26.60 13.24 -5.84
C LEU A 523 26.28 14.47 -4.99
N ALA A 524 26.33 15.68 -5.56
CA ALA A 524 25.90 16.90 -4.87
C ALA A 524 24.42 16.84 -4.46
N ALA A 525 23.53 16.37 -5.35
CA ALA A 525 22.11 16.19 -5.05
C ALA A 525 21.88 15.17 -3.91
N VAL A 526 22.57 14.02 -3.94
CA VAL A 526 22.50 13.00 -2.88
C VAL A 526 23.02 13.55 -1.55
N ILE A 527 24.13 14.29 -1.55
CA ILE A 527 24.67 14.94 -0.35
C ILE A 527 23.66 15.94 0.22
N CYS A 528 23.05 16.78 -0.62
CA CYS A 528 21.99 17.70 -0.20
C CYS A 528 20.81 16.98 0.46
N ILE A 529 20.34 15.86 -0.13
CA ILE A 529 19.28 15.03 0.46
C ILE A 529 19.72 14.51 1.84
N ILE A 530 20.94 13.97 1.96
CA ILE A 530 21.47 13.45 3.23
C ILE A 530 21.56 14.55 4.28
N ILE A 531 22.03 15.75 3.93
CA ILE A 531 22.12 16.90 4.83
C ILE A 531 20.71 17.29 5.32
N VAL A 532 19.74 17.41 4.42
CA VAL A 532 18.35 17.76 4.78
C VAL A 532 17.74 16.72 5.71
N VAL A 533 17.88 15.43 5.38
CA VAL A 533 17.35 14.33 6.22
C VAL A 533 18.01 14.33 7.60
N THR A 534 19.33 14.51 7.65
CA THR A 534 20.09 14.56 8.90
C THR A 534 19.70 15.77 9.75
N PHE A 535 19.57 16.94 9.13
CA PHE A 535 19.10 18.16 9.80
C PHE A 535 17.70 17.99 10.38
N LEU A 536 16.77 17.40 9.61
CA LEU A 536 15.42 17.08 10.07
C LEU A 536 15.44 16.10 11.25
N ALA A 537 16.27 15.06 11.19
CA ALA A 537 16.41 14.08 12.26
C ALA A 537 16.97 14.70 13.55
N ILE A 538 18.00 15.57 13.45
CA ILE A 538 18.58 16.28 14.61
C ILE A 538 17.53 17.22 15.21
N ARG A 539 16.86 18.03 14.39
CA ARG A 539 15.85 18.99 14.85
C ARG A 539 14.66 18.29 15.52
N SER A 540 14.22 17.18 14.95
CA SER A 540 13.14 16.36 15.51
C SER A 540 13.53 15.73 16.85
N ASN A 541 14.74 15.17 16.95
CA ASN A 541 15.27 14.65 18.21
C ASN A 541 15.40 15.75 19.28
N ALA A 542 15.83 16.96 18.90
CA ALA A 542 15.89 18.11 19.82
C ALA A 542 14.50 18.51 20.33
N LYS A 543 13.50 18.59 19.44
CA LYS A 543 12.10 18.87 19.82
C LYS A 543 11.51 17.79 20.71
N ALA A 544 11.77 16.51 20.40
CA ALA A 544 11.34 15.40 21.23
C ALA A 544 11.93 15.52 22.63
N LYS A 545 13.26 15.73 22.76
CA LYS A 545 13.91 15.96 24.06
C LYS A 545 13.30 17.13 24.83
N GLN A 546 12.97 18.24 24.17
CA GLN A 546 12.31 19.39 24.80
C GLN A 546 10.90 19.06 25.30
N GLN A 547 10.09 18.34 24.51
CA GLN A 547 8.76 17.88 24.95
C GLN A 547 8.83 16.90 26.12
N TYR A 548 9.79 15.97 26.11
CA TYR A 548 10.01 15.05 27.23
C TYR A 548 10.46 15.79 28.48
N ALA A 549 11.39 16.76 28.36
CA ALA A 549 11.83 17.60 29.47
C ALA A 549 10.71 18.50 30.03
N ALA A 550 9.80 18.99 29.17
CA ALA A 550 8.64 19.77 29.58
C ALA A 550 7.57 18.92 30.28
N ASN A 551 7.36 17.68 29.83
CA ASN A 551 6.44 16.74 30.47
C ASN A 551 6.97 16.22 31.82
N ALA A 552 8.28 16.03 31.96
CA ALA A 552 8.91 15.67 33.24
C ALA A 552 8.83 16.79 34.29
N LYS A 553 8.60 18.05 33.88
CA LYS A 553 8.47 19.21 34.76
C LYS A 553 7.03 19.56 35.12
N LYS A 554 6.02 18.88 34.57
CA LYS A 554 4.63 19.08 34.99
C LYS A 554 4.35 18.16 36.17
N PRO A 555 4.11 18.68 37.39
CA PRO A 555 3.53 17.85 38.43
C PRO A 555 2.21 17.29 37.91
N VAL A 556 1.98 16.00 38.13
CA VAL A 556 0.71 15.34 37.85
C VAL A 556 -0.36 16.09 38.64
N ALA A 557 -1.06 17.02 37.98
CA ALA A 557 -2.21 17.65 38.57
C ALA A 557 -3.22 16.54 38.82
N ALA A 558 -3.47 16.24 40.10
CA ALA A 558 -4.54 15.37 40.52
C ALA A 558 -5.81 15.82 39.79
N VAL A 559 -6.30 14.95 38.90
CA VAL A 559 -7.58 15.14 38.22
C VAL A 559 -8.63 15.11 39.34
N LYS A 560 -9.15 16.29 39.69
CA LYS A 560 -10.30 16.46 40.59
C LYS A 560 -11.58 16.03 39.91
#